data_AF-A0A2M6Y422-F1
#
_entry.id   AF-A0A2M6Y422-F1
#
_cell.length_a   1.000
_cell.length_b   1.000
_cell.length_c   1.000
_cell.angle_alpha   90.00
_cell.angle_beta   90.00
_cell.angle_gamma   90.00
#
_symmetry.space_group_name_H-M   'P 1'
#
loop_
_entity.id
_entity.type
_entity.pdbx_description
1 polymer ?
#
loop_
_entity_poly.entity_id
_entity_poly.type
_entity_poly.pdbx_seq_one_letter_code
_entity_poly.pdbx_strand_id
1 'polypeptide(L)'
;MNTNKTEAPKKKSIVPVIIVLALFLLAGSALMRFANNTGNRRIEGAMKGKLSAMRGAIQAYYQDNGRFPDNLEALTAGHKYLDEIPMAWTGAESLSARTRHKPSNEVVYYPRLEYHDTGKWAYVTAGPDKGSFFVDCTHTDINGYSCWTQF
;
A
#
# COMPACT_ATOMS: atom_id res chain seq x y z
N MET A 1 -85.16 -1.09 -17.27
CA MET A 1 -84.54 -2.43 -17.33
C MET A 1 -83.04 -2.22 -17.49
N ASN A 2 -82.31 -2.06 -16.38
CA ASN A 2 -80.88 -1.75 -16.39
C ASN A 2 -80.10 -2.95 -15.84
N THR A 3 -79.32 -3.60 -16.69
CA THR A 3 -78.45 -4.71 -16.31
C THR A 3 -77.12 -4.15 -15.81
N ASN A 4 -76.93 -4.16 -14.50
CA ASN A 4 -75.67 -3.78 -13.87
C ASN A 4 -74.68 -4.95 -14.10
N LYS A 5 -73.70 -4.78 -15.00
CA LYS A 5 -72.60 -5.74 -15.15
C LYS A 5 -71.61 -5.52 -14.02
N THR A 6 -71.56 -6.44 -13.07
CA THR A 6 -70.53 -6.50 -12.04
C THR A 6 -69.21 -6.96 -12.67
N GLU A 7 -68.25 -6.05 -12.85
CA GLU A 7 -66.90 -6.41 -13.29
C GLU A 7 -66.16 -7.13 -12.17
N ALA A 8 -65.62 -8.31 -12.46
CA ALA A 8 -64.85 -9.09 -11.50
C ALA A 8 -63.50 -8.40 -11.17
N PRO A 9 -63.05 -8.40 -9.91
CA PRO A 9 -61.82 -7.73 -9.51
C PRO A 9 -60.60 -8.40 -10.15
N LYS A 10 -59.83 -7.65 -10.95
CA LYS A 10 -58.55 -8.12 -11.52
C LYS A 10 -57.58 -8.48 -10.39
N LYS A 11 -57.24 -9.76 -10.27
CA LYS A 11 -56.25 -10.28 -9.33
C LYS A 11 -54.88 -9.68 -9.66
N LYS A 12 -54.36 -8.79 -8.81
CA LYS A 12 -53.03 -8.17 -9.01
C LYS A 12 -51.94 -9.23 -8.81
N SER A 13 -51.11 -9.43 -9.83
CA SER A 13 -50.02 -10.40 -9.79
C SER A 13 -48.91 -9.91 -8.84
N ILE A 14 -48.41 -10.82 -8.00
CA ILE A 14 -47.33 -10.55 -7.03
C ILE A 14 -45.95 -10.66 -7.70
N VAL A 15 -45.89 -11.25 -8.91
CA VAL A 15 -44.68 -11.43 -9.71
C VAL A 15 -43.84 -10.15 -9.85
N PRO A 16 -44.38 -8.97 -10.23
CA PRO A 16 -43.59 -7.74 -10.31
C PRO A 16 -42.99 -7.31 -8.97
N VAL A 17 -43.67 -7.57 -7.84
CA VAL A 17 -43.16 -7.24 -6.50
C VAL A 17 -41.99 -8.16 -6.13
N ILE A 18 -42.07 -9.45 -6.45
CA ILE A 18 -41.01 -10.43 -6.20
C ILE A 18 -39.74 -10.09 -7.01
N ILE A 19 -39.90 -9.70 -8.28
CA ILE A 19 -38.77 -9.34 -9.15
C ILE A 19 -38.03 -8.11 -8.59
N VAL A 20 -38.76 -7.07 -8.17
CA VAL A 20 -38.17 -5.86 -7.61
C VAL A 20 -37.42 -6.16 -6.31
N LEU A 21 -37.99 -6.96 -5.41
CA LEU A 21 -37.33 -7.36 -4.17
C LEU A 21 -36.06 -8.21 -4.42
N ALA A 22 -36.10 -9.12 -5.39
CA ALA A 22 -34.93 -9.92 -5.77
C ALA A 22 -33.79 -9.03 -6.31
N LEU A 23 -34.10 -8.02 -7.12
CA LEU A 23 -33.11 -7.07 -7.64
C LEU A 23 -32.48 -6.22 -6.52
N PHE A 24 -33.26 -5.78 -5.54
CA PHE A 24 -32.73 -5.03 -4.37
C PHE A 24 -31.79 -5.88 -3.51
N LEU A 25 -32.11 -7.15 -3.28
CA LEU A 25 -31.27 -8.07 -2.51
C LEU A 25 -29.95 -8.37 -3.25
N LEU A 26 -30.00 -8.56 -4.57
CA LEU A 26 -28.81 -8.78 -5.40
C LEU A 26 -27.90 -7.55 -5.41
N ALA A 27 -28.47 -6.35 -5.59
CA ALA A 27 -27.71 -5.10 -5.59
C ALA A 27 -27.05 -4.79 -4.23
N GLY A 28 -27.69 -5.14 -3.11
CA GLY A 28 -27.16 -4.91 -1.76
C GLY A 28 -25.90 -5.72 -1.43
N SER A 29 -25.75 -6.91 -2.03
CA SER A 29 -24.63 -7.83 -1.75
C SER A 29 -23.29 -7.42 -2.37
N ALA A 30 -23.31 -6.56 -3.41
CA ALA A 30 -22.10 -6.15 -4.14
C ALA A 30 -21.27 -5.08 -3.40
N LEU A 31 -21.89 -4.32 -2.48
CA LEU A 31 -21.25 -3.15 -1.86
C LEU A 31 -20.23 -3.52 -0.77
N MET A 32 -20.38 -4.69 -0.15
CA MET A 32 -19.66 -5.00 1.10
C MET A 32 -18.20 -5.45 0.90
N ARG A 33 -17.79 -5.82 -0.33
CA ARG A 33 -16.47 -6.44 -0.57
C ARG A 33 -15.31 -5.47 -0.83
N PHE A 34 -15.57 -4.19 -1.04
CA PHE A 34 -14.52 -3.20 -1.36
C PHE A 34 -13.98 -2.42 -0.15
N ALA A 35 -14.63 -2.51 1.02
CA ALA A 35 -14.27 -1.68 2.17
C ALA A 35 -12.97 -2.13 2.88
N ASN A 36 -12.65 -3.43 2.90
CA ASN A 36 -11.62 -3.97 3.81
C ASN A 36 -10.17 -3.75 3.37
N ASN A 37 -9.90 -3.41 2.09
CA ASN A 37 -8.52 -3.30 1.60
C ASN A 37 -8.08 -1.86 1.26
N THR A 38 -8.96 -0.87 1.37
CA THR A 38 -8.68 0.52 0.96
C THR A 38 -7.67 1.21 1.90
N GLY A 39 -7.73 0.95 3.21
CA GLY A 39 -6.79 1.50 4.18
C GLY A 39 -5.35 1.02 3.95
N ASN A 40 -5.16 -0.30 3.88
CA ASN A 40 -3.84 -0.91 3.72
C ASN A 40 -3.18 -0.56 2.39
N ARG A 41 -3.96 -0.44 1.30
CA ARG A 41 -3.45 0.03 -0.01
C ARG A 41 -2.93 1.46 0.02
N ARG A 42 -3.57 2.36 0.78
CA ARG A 42 -3.08 3.74 0.94
C ARG A 42 -1.75 3.77 1.68
N ILE A 43 -1.61 2.96 2.73
CA ILE A 43 -0.37 2.86 3.52
C ILE A 43 0.75 2.24 2.67
N GLU A 44 0.46 1.19 1.91
CA GLU A 44 1.42 0.59 0.98
C GLU A 44 1.90 1.61 -0.07
N GLY A 45 0.96 2.36 -0.66
CA GLY A 45 1.27 3.44 -1.60
C GLY A 45 2.16 4.51 -0.96
N ALA A 46 1.88 4.90 0.29
CA ALA A 46 2.72 5.83 1.03
C ALA A 46 4.13 5.28 1.29
N MET A 47 4.26 3.99 1.62
CA MET A 47 5.55 3.33 1.82
C MET A 47 6.39 3.28 0.54
N LYS A 48 5.76 2.93 -0.59
CA LYS A 48 6.40 2.97 -1.91
C LYS A 48 6.80 4.39 -2.31
N GLY A 49 5.98 5.39 -1.99
CA GLY A 49 6.31 6.80 -2.19
C GLY A 49 7.55 7.23 -1.40
N LYS A 50 7.66 6.84 -0.13
CA LYS A 50 8.84 7.10 0.71
C LYS A 50 10.09 6.43 0.17
N LEU A 51 9.98 5.16 -0.26
CA LEU A 51 11.09 4.43 -0.89
C LEU A 51 11.58 5.14 -2.16
N SER A 52 10.65 5.59 -3.01
CA SER A 52 10.97 6.35 -4.22
C SER A 52 11.63 7.69 -3.91
N ALA A 53 11.16 8.43 -2.89
CA ALA A 53 11.76 9.68 -2.45
C ALA A 53 13.19 9.50 -1.96
N MET A 54 13.45 8.47 -1.12
CA MET A 54 14.79 8.14 -0.65
C MET A 54 15.75 7.82 -1.80
N ARG A 55 15.32 6.97 -2.75
CA ARG A 55 16.12 6.65 -3.93
C ARG A 55 16.41 7.87 -4.80
N GLY A 56 15.42 8.75 -4.97
CA GLY A 56 15.59 10.02 -5.66
C GLY A 56 16.64 10.92 -4.99
N ALA A 57 16.59 11.03 -3.66
CA ALA A 57 17.56 11.81 -2.89
C ALA A 57 18.99 11.24 -2.98
N ILE A 58 19.14 9.92 -2.88
CA ILE A 58 20.44 9.24 -3.07
C ILE A 58 20.99 9.52 -4.48
N GLN A 59 20.14 9.43 -5.50
CA GLN A 59 20.54 9.70 -6.87
C GLN A 59 20.93 11.17 -7.06
N ALA A 60 20.17 12.11 -6.50
CA ALA A 60 20.49 13.54 -6.55
C ALA A 60 21.82 13.84 -5.86
N TYR A 61 22.09 13.22 -4.70
CA TYR A 61 23.39 13.31 -4.05
C TYR A 61 24.51 12.81 -4.95
N TYR A 62 24.31 11.67 -5.62
CA TYR A 62 25.29 11.12 -6.56
C TYR A 62 25.56 12.07 -7.74
N GLN A 63 24.51 12.69 -8.31
CA GLN A 63 24.68 13.65 -9.40
C GLN A 63 25.51 14.87 -9.00
N ASP A 64 25.33 15.36 -7.78
CA ASP A 64 26.04 16.55 -7.29
C ASP A 64 27.48 16.26 -6.85
N ASN A 65 27.74 15.07 -6.28
CA ASN A 65 29.00 14.75 -5.63
C ASN A 65 29.87 13.76 -6.42
N GLY A 66 29.34 13.15 -7.47
CA GLY A 66 30.01 12.10 -8.25
C GLY A 66 30.24 10.79 -7.49
N ARG A 67 29.65 10.63 -6.30
CA ARG A 67 29.75 9.43 -5.46
C ARG A 67 28.49 9.23 -4.64
N PHE A 68 28.20 7.97 -4.32
CA PHE A 68 27.13 7.64 -3.39
C PHE A 68 27.50 8.08 -1.97
N PRO A 69 26.52 8.47 -1.14
CA PRO A 69 26.79 8.85 0.24
C PRO A 69 27.31 7.65 1.03
N ASP A 70 28.26 7.86 1.93
CA ASP A 70 28.78 6.78 2.79
C ASP A 70 27.80 6.45 3.91
N ASN A 71 26.93 7.41 4.28
CA ASN A 71 25.84 7.26 5.22
C ASN A 71 24.67 8.20 4.85
N LEU A 72 23.45 7.91 5.30
CA LEU A 72 22.26 8.64 4.83
C LEU A 72 22.03 9.97 5.55
N GLU A 73 22.77 10.26 6.61
CA GLU A 73 22.81 11.57 7.28
C GLU A 73 23.25 12.68 6.32
N ALA A 74 24.07 12.33 5.32
CA ALA A 74 24.48 13.24 4.25
C ALA A 74 23.31 13.75 3.39
N LEU A 75 22.17 13.03 3.35
CA LEU A 75 20.98 13.45 2.60
C LEU A 75 20.17 14.51 3.33
N THR A 76 20.18 14.48 4.66
CA THR A 76 19.46 15.42 5.51
C THR A 76 20.30 16.64 5.91
N ALA A 77 21.61 16.59 5.65
CA ALA A 77 22.53 17.68 5.93
C ALA A 77 22.08 18.97 5.20
N GLY A 78 21.71 19.99 5.99
CA GLY A 78 21.24 21.27 5.46
C GLY A 78 19.92 21.20 4.68
N HIS A 79 19.14 20.13 4.82
CA HIS A 79 17.84 19.92 4.18
C HIS A 79 17.85 20.05 2.64
N LYS A 80 19.00 19.78 2.00
CA LYS A 80 19.15 19.95 0.55
C LYS A 80 18.42 18.86 -0.25
N TYR A 81 18.56 17.60 0.17
CA TYR A 81 17.99 16.46 -0.55
C TYR A 81 16.74 15.91 0.14
N LEU A 82 16.74 15.89 1.47
CA LEU A 82 15.62 15.48 2.32
C LEU A 82 15.55 16.35 3.55
N ASP A 83 14.33 16.61 4.03
CA ASP A 83 14.13 17.24 5.34
C ASP A 83 14.55 16.29 6.47
N GLU A 84 14.12 15.03 6.38
CA GLU A 84 14.43 13.96 7.33
C GLU A 84 14.36 12.58 6.64
N ILE A 85 14.95 11.56 7.26
CA ILE A 85 14.75 10.17 6.83
C ILE A 85 13.32 9.76 7.23
N PRO A 86 12.45 9.40 6.27
CA PRO A 86 11.06 9.11 6.55
C PRO A 86 10.94 7.83 7.36
N MET A 87 9.97 7.76 8.28
CA MET A 87 9.64 6.51 8.96
C MET A 87 9.12 5.45 7.97
N ALA A 88 9.73 4.28 7.99
CA ALA A 88 9.16 3.05 7.46
C ALA A 88 7.91 2.66 8.27
N TRP A 89 6.95 1.98 7.64
CA TRP A 89 5.77 1.37 8.28
C TRP A 89 4.84 2.32 9.05
N THR A 90 4.73 3.60 8.67
CA THR A 90 3.80 4.53 9.34
C THR A 90 2.33 4.15 9.12
N GLY A 91 1.66 3.61 10.14
CA GLY A 91 0.24 3.22 10.10
C GLY A 91 -0.07 2.00 10.96
N ALA A 92 -1.35 1.64 11.08
CA ALA A 92 -1.84 0.59 11.98
C ALA A 92 -1.26 -0.80 11.65
N GLU A 93 -0.15 -1.09 12.33
CA GLU A 93 0.49 -2.38 12.56
C GLU A 93 0.70 -3.23 11.30
N SER A 94 1.65 -2.75 10.49
CA SER A 94 2.47 -3.51 9.54
C SER A 94 1.72 -4.20 8.38
N LEU A 95 1.14 -3.41 7.48
CA LEU A 95 0.75 -3.67 6.07
C LEU A 95 -0.06 -4.93 5.68
N SER A 96 -0.04 -6.02 6.45
CA SER A 96 -0.87 -7.21 6.39
C SER A 96 -0.69 -7.97 7.72
N ALA A 97 -1.59 -8.89 8.10
CA ALA A 97 -1.36 -9.73 9.29
C ALA A 97 -0.03 -10.55 9.25
N ARG A 98 0.65 -10.59 8.09
CA ARG A 98 1.90 -11.29 7.86
C ARG A 98 3.12 -10.44 8.18
N THR A 99 3.07 -9.13 7.97
CA THR A 99 4.18 -8.26 8.30
C THR A 99 3.94 -7.74 9.72
N ARG A 100 4.94 -7.74 10.61
CA ARG A 100 4.84 -7.14 11.96
C ARG A 100 6.08 -6.35 12.33
N HIS A 101 6.39 -5.38 11.50
CA HIS A 101 7.47 -4.44 11.72
C HIS A 101 6.95 -3.17 12.38
N LYS A 102 7.66 -2.73 13.43
CA LYS A 102 7.36 -1.45 14.10
C LYS A 102 7.76 -0.30 13.18
N PRO A 103 7.05 0.84 13.22
CA PRO A 103 7.50 2.05 12.55
C PRO A 103 8.91 2.42 13.01
N SER A 104 9.78 2.71 12.05
CA SER A 104 11.17 3.08 12.33
C SER A 104 11.73 3.91 11.18
N ASN A 105 12.48 4.97 11.49
CA ASN A 105 13.27 5.72 10.52
C ASN A 105 14.74 5.23 10.48
N GLU A 106 15.06 4.16 11.19
CA GLU A 106 16.42 3.62 11.23
C GLU A 106 16.81 3.01 9.89
N VAL A 107 18.11 3.10 9.62
CA VAL A 107 18.75 2.55 8.43
C VAL A 107 19.76 1.52 8.88
N VAL A 108 19.67 0.32 8.30
CA VAL A 108 20.69 -0.72 8.46
C VAL A 108 21.64 -0.64 7.28
N TYR A 109 22.93 -0.71 7.56
CA TYR A 109 23.98 -0.58 6.58
C TYR A 109 24.60 -1.94 6.28
N TYR A 110 24.61 -2.32 5.00
CA TYR A 110 25.17 -3.58 4.55
C TYR A 110 26.36 -3.37 3.63
N PRO A 111 27.44 -4.17 3.74
CA PRO A 111 28.60 -4.06 2.84
C PRO A 111 28.32 -4.64 1.44
N ARG A 112 27.18 -5.30 1.26
CA ARG A 112 26.70 -5.91 0.01
C ARG A 112 25.18 -6.06 0.07
N LEU A 113 24.54 -6.44 -1.03
CA LEU A 113 23.11 -6.72 -1.03
C LEU A 113 22.79 -7.98 -0.22
N GLU A 114 22.07 -7.82 0.89
CA GLU A 114 21.60 -8.90 1.75
C GLU A 114 20.30 -8.53 2.47
N TYR A 115 19.58 -9.53 2.97
CA TYR A 115 18.24 -9.37 3.54
C TYR A 115 18.17 -10.07 4.90
N HIS A 116 17.72 -9.36 5.92
CA HIS A 116 17.66 -9.83 7.31
C HIS A 116 16.28 -9.66 7.95
N ASP A 117 15.29 -9.16 7.19
CA ASP A 117 13.91 -8.95 7.67
C ASP A 117 13.84 -8.06 8.92
N THR A 118 14.71 -7.05 9.00
CA THR A 118 14.76 -6.14 10.14
C THR A 118 13.55 -5.22 10.23
N GLY A 119 12.79 -5.07 9.14
CA GLY A 119 11.71 -4.12 9.05
C GLY A 119 12.19 -2.67 8.95
N LYS A 120 13.46 -2.44 8.65
CA LYS A 120 14.04 -1.11 8.55
C LYS A 120 14.32 -0.75 7.10
N TRP A 121 14.76 0.48 6.88
CA TRP A 121 15.44 0.81 5.64
C TRP A 121 16.79 0.11 5.61
N ALA A 122 17.22 -0.30 4.43
CA ALA A 122 18.55 -0.84 4.22
C ALA A 122 19.28 -0.09 3.11
N TYR A 123 20.57 0.09 3.32
CA TYR A 123 21.46 0.78 2.40
C TYR A 123 22.76 0.00 2.20
N VAL A 124 23.16 -0.19 0.94
CA VAL A 124 24.40 -0.87 0.59
C VAL A 124 25.53 0.15 0.46
N THR A 125 26.58 -0.02 1.26
CA THR A 125 27.68 0.96 1.39
C THR A 125 28.90 0.64 0.54
N ALA A 126 28.99 -0.57 -0.02
CA ALA A 126 30.16 -1.03 -0.77
C ALA A 126 29.80 -2.04 -1.88
N GLY A 127 30.79 -2.32 -2.73
CA GLY A 127 30.66 -3.29 -3.82
C GLY A 127 29.88 -2.75 -5.04
N PRO A 128 29.52 -3.64 -5.98
CA PRO A 128 28.82 -3.27 -7.21
C PRO A 128 27.41 -2.73 -6.96
N ASP A 129 26.80 -3.11 -5.83
CA ASP A 129 25.47 -2.66 -5.41
C ASP A 129 25.53 -1.41 -4.51
N LYS A 130 26.67 -0.73 -4.38
CA LYS A 130 26.77 0.49 -3.58
C LYS A 130 25.73 1.51 -4.05
N GLY A 131 25.00 2.08 -3.10
CA GLY A 131 23.91 3.02 -3.39
C GLY A 131 22.53 2.37 -3.42
N SER A 132 22.44 1.04 -3.44
CA SER A 132 21.15 0.34 -3.34
C SER A 132 20.45 0.66 -2.02
N PHE A 133 19.18 1.03 -2.13
CA PHE A 133 18.32 1.35 -0.99
C PHE A 133 16.99 0.61 -1.12
N PHE A 134 16.59 -0.10 -0.08
CA PHE A 134 15.42 -0.99 -0.11
C PHE A 134 14.79 -1.14 1.28
N VAL A 135 13.61 -1.76 1.33
CA VAL A 135 12.97 -2.16 2.58
C VAL A 135 13.49 -3.53 2.95
N ASP A 136 14.17 -3.66 4.09
CA ASP A 136 14.66 -4.94 4.56
C ASP A 136 13.55 -5.76 5.21
N CYS A 137 12.75 -6.39 4.36
CA CYS A 137 11.60 -7.17 4.76
C CYS A 137 11.34 -8.31 3.77
N THR A 138 11.25 -9.53 4.28
CA THR A 138 11.06 -10.74 3.46
C THR A 138 9.58 -11.06 3.19
N HIS A 139 8.68 -10.30 3.81
CA HIS A 139 7.24 -10.44 3.63
C HIS A 139 6.77 -9.85 2.28
N THR A 140 5.62 -10.30 1.82
CA THR A 140 5.00 -9.83 0.58
C THR A 140 4.14 -8.57 0.77
N ASP A 141 3.84 -7.89 -0.33
CA ASP A 141 2.89 -6.80 -0.43
C ASP A 141 1.45 -7.23 -0.07
N ILE A 142 0.50 -6.27 -0.03
CA ILE A 142 -0.89 -6.57 0.33
C ILE A 142 -1.55 -7.59 -0.63
N ASN A 143 -1.05 -7.69 -1.86
CA ASN A 143 -1.56 -8.61 -2.85
C ASN A 143 -0.92 -10.00 -2.75
N GLY A 144 0.18 -10.13 -2.01
CA GLY A 144 0.90 -11.38 -1.78
C GLY A 144 1.83 -11.78 -2.92
N TYR A 145 2.17 -10.87 -3.83
CA TYR A 145 2.90 -11.20 -5.06
C TYR A 145 4.39 -10.87 -5.02
N SER A 146 4.77 -9.77 -4.36
CA SER A 146 6.15 -9.28 -4.40
C SER A 146 6.67 -9.02 -2.99
N CYS A 147 7.90 -9.46 -2.73
CA CYS A 147 8.56 -9.20 -1.45
C CYS A 147 8.97 -7.74 -1.32
N TRP A 148 8.95 -7.22 -0.10
CA TRP A 148 9.31 -5.81 0.17
C TRP A 148 10.73 -5.45 -0.26
N THR A 149 11.66 -6.39 -0.21
CA THR A 149 13.04 -6.24 -0.71
C THR A 149 13.16 -6.07 -2.22
N GLN A 150 12.12 -6.38 -3.00
CA GLN A 150 12.14 -6.37 -4.46
C GLN A 150 11.53 -5.10 -5.08
N PHE A 151 10.84 -4.27 -4.27
CA PHE A 151 10.36 -2.98 -4.74
C PHE A 151 11.50 -2.00 -4.82
#